data_AF-A0A651H723-F1
#
_entry.id   AF-A0A651H723-F1
#
_cell.length_a   1.000
_cell.length_b   1.000
_cell.length_c   1.000
_cell.angle_alpha   90.00
_cell.angle_beta   90.00
_cell.angle_gamma   90.00
#
_symmetry.space_group_name_H-M   'P 1'
#
loop_
_entity.id
_entity.type
_entity.pdbx_description
1 polymer ?
#
loop_
_entity_poly.entity_id
_entity_poly.type
_entity_poly.pdbx_seq_one_letter_code
_entity_poly.pdbx_strand_id
1 'polypeptide(L)'
;MALVYLFLVLAAMVVLAGVLSRRRVRRTVEGDRPVVSDEVLRRILEEGSVESEEEEPLDEESIREAEDRFWDESWDEPEEEGWR
;
A
#
# COMPACT_ATOMS: atom_id res chain seq x y z
N MET A 1 32.46 20.87 4.36
CA MET A 1 31.14 21.52 4.21
C MET A 1 30.13 20.63 3.49
N ALA A 2 30.36 20.22 2.23
CA ALA A 2 29.42 19.38 1.46
C ALA A 2 29.05 18.04 2.14
N LEU A 3 30.02 17.36 2.76
CA LEU A 3 29.79 16.13 3.52
C LEU A 3 28.82 16.32 4.71
N VAL A 4 28.92 17.45 5.40
CA VAL A 4 28.06 17.79 6.54
C VAL A 4 26.63 18.07 6.07
N TYR A 5 26.48 18.78 4.96
CA TYR A 5 25.17 19.01 4.34
C TYR A 5 24.52 17.71 3.87
N LEU A 6 25.29 16.78 3.29
CA LEU A 6 24.80 15.46 2.91
C LEU A 6 24.24 14.71 4.13
N PHE A 7 24.98 14.67 5.24
CA PHE A 7 24.52 14.00 6.45
C PHE A 7 23.29 14.67 7.08
N LEU A 8 23.19 16.00 7.01
CA LEU A 8 22.01 16.72 7.48
C LEU A 8 20.76 16.40 6.64
N VAL A 9 20.91 16.36 5.31
CA VAL A 9 19.82 15.98 4.41
C VAL A 9 19.39 14.52 4.65
N LEU A 10 20.35 13.61 4.81
CA LEU A 10 20.07 12.21 5.09
C LEU A 10 19.34 12.04 6.43
N ALA A 11 19.80 12.73 7.47
CA ALA A 11 19.16 12.71 8.79
C ALA A 11 17.72 13.26 8.72
N ALA A 12 17.50 14.35 7.97
CA ALA A 12 16.17 14.90 7.75
C ALA A 12 15.24 13.91 7.03
N MET A 13 15.73 13.19 6.02
CA MET A 13 14.95 12.15 5.33
C MET A 13 14.57 11.00 6.26
N VAL A 14 15.50 10.50 7.09
CA VAL A 14 15.22 9.42 8.04
C VAL A 14 14.16 9.84 9.06
N VAL A 15 14.26 11.06 9.59
CA VAL A 15 13.27 11.61 10.52
C VAL A 15 11.91 11.75 9.84
N LEU A 16 11.87 12.29 8.62
CA LEU A 16 10.63 12.45 7.87
C LEU A 16 9.98 11.10 7.56
N ALA A 17 10.76 10.11 7.11
CA ALA A 17 10.30 8.75 6.87
C ALA A 17 9.75 8.11 8.15
N GLY A 18 10.42 8.30 9.29
CA GLY A 18 9.95 7.82 10.59
C GLY A 18 8.62 8.46 11.01
N VAL A 19 8.45 9.77 10.81
CA VAL A 19 7.20 10.49 11.11
C VAL A 19 6.06 10.02 10.22
N LEU A 20 6.30 9.86 8.91
CA LEU A 20 5.31 9.38 7.95
C LEU A 20 4.88 7.94 8.25
N SER A 21 5.84 7.04 8.50
CA SER A 21 5.57 5.66 8.89
C SER A 21 4.79 5.58 10.20
N ARG A 22 5.17 6.39 11.21
CA ARG A 22 4.46 6.43 12.50
C ARG A 22 3.05 6.98 12.36
N ARG A 23 2.82 7.98 11.49
CA ARG A 23 1.48 8.46 11.16
C ARG A 23 0.63 7.41 10.44
N ARG A 24 1.22 6.63 9.53
CA ARG A 24 0.54 5.54 8.83
C ARG A 24 0.14 4.42 9.78
N VAL A 25 1.05 3.99 10.65
CA VAL A 25 0.76 3.00 11.70
C VAL A 25 -0.30 3.54 12.65
N ARG A 26 -0.21 4.82 13.05
CA ARG A 26 -1.21 5.40 13.94
C ARG A 26 -2.60 5.45 13.29
N ARG A 27 -2.72 5.79 11.99
CA ARG A 27 -3.98 5.68 11.25
C ARG A 27 -4.52 4.25 11.20
N THR A 28 -3.65 3.25 10.99
CA THR A 28 -4.06 1.84 11.03
C THR A 28 -4.54 1.42 12.42
N VAL A 29 -3.92 1.93 13.50
CA VAL A 29 -4.29 1.62 14.90
C VAL A 29 -5.51 2.44 15.37
N GLU A 30 -5.70 3.65 14.84
CA GLU A 30 -6.84 4.53 15.12
C GLU A 30 -8.11 4.15 14.31
N GLY A 31 -8.08 3.06 13.52
CA GLY A 31 -9.23 2.54 12.78
C GLY A 31 -9.49 3.21 11.43
N ASP A 32 -8.58 4.07 10.97
CA ASP A 32 -8.67 4.87 9.73
C ASP A 32 -8.21 4.08 8.48
N ARG A 33 -7.94 2.78 8.64
CA ARG A 33 -7.73 1.81 7.57
C ARG A 33 -8.39 0.50 7.98
N PRO A 34 -9.13 -0.17 7.08
CA PRO A 34 -9.69 -1.48 7.36
C PRO A 34 -8.54 -2.44 7.66
N VAL A 35 -8.44 -2.89 8.91
CA VAL A 35 -7.54 -3.95 9.32
C VAL A 35 -8.29 -5.26 9.09
N VAL A 36 -7.84 -6.06 8.12
CA VAL A 36 -8.32 -7.44 7.96
C VAL A 36 -7.90 -8.20 9.21
N SER A 37 -8.84 -8.37 10.15
CA SER A 37 -8.65 -9.17 11.35
C SER A 37 -8.92 -10.65 11.06
N ASP A 38 -8.43 -11.54 11.92
CA ASP A 38 -8.71 -12.99 11.81
C ASP A 38 -10.22 -13.30 11.79
N GLU A 39 -11.02 -12.46 12.45
CA GLU A 39 -12.49 -12.55 12.43
C GLU A 39 -13.07 -12.25 11.05
N VAL A 40 -12.59 -11.17 10.41
CA VAL A 40 -12.97 -10.80 9.03
C VAL A 40 -12.54 -11.91 8.07
N LEU A 41 -11.32 -12.45 8.25
CA LEU A 41 -10.80 -13.52 7.41
C LEU A 41 -11.66 -14.78 7.52
N ARG A 42 -12.05 -15.17 8.74
CA ARG A 42 -12.93 -16.32 8.96
C ARG A 42 -14.29 -16.15 8.29
N ARG A 43 -14.92 -14.96 8.38
CA ARG A 43 -16.18 -14.70 7.68
C ARG A 43 -16.05 -14.78 6.17
N ILE A 44 -14.97 -14.26 5.58
CA ILE A 44 -14.74 -14.41 4.13
C ILE A 44 -14.62 -15.90 3.76
N LEU A 45 -13.93 -16.70 4.57
CA LEU A 45 -13.78 -18.14 4.30
C LEU A 45 -15.10 -18.93 4.45
N GLU A 46 -15.98 -18.52 5.35
CA GLU A 46 -17.25 -19.20 5.62
C GLU A 46 -18.40 -18.71 4.71
N GLU A 47 -18.52 -17.40 4.53
CA GLU A 47 -19.66 -16.72 3.88
C GLU A 47 -19.31 -16.23 2.46
N GLY A 48 -18.03 -16.22 2.09
CA GLY A 48 -17.54 -15.81 0.77
C GLY A 48 -17.49 -14.29 0.56
N SER A 49 -17.98 -13.50 1.51
CA SER A 49 -17.96 -12.03 1.46
C SER A 49 -18.10 -11.42 2.86
N VAL A 50 -17.65 -10.18 3.02
CA VAL A 50 -17.86 -9.37 4.22
C VAL A 50 -18.21 -7.95 3.78
N GLU A 51 -19.29 -7.40 4.32
CA GLU A 51 -19.62 -5.98 4.15
C GLU A 51 -18.62 -5.15 4.99
N SER A 52 -17.89 -4.23 4.33
CA SER A 52 -17.05 -3.27 5.03
C SER A 52 -17.86 -2.03 5.41
N GLU A 53 -17.51 -1.42 6.54
CA GLU A 53 -18.08 -0.13 6.98
C GLU A 53 -17.49 1.07 6.21
N GLU A 54 -16.73 0.82 5.13
CA GLU A 54 -16.25 1.91 4.26
C GLU A 54 -17.44 2.56 3.56
N GLU A 55 -17.65 3.84 3.84
CA GLU A 55 -18.86 4.59 3.43
C GLU A 55 -18.94 4.83 1.91
N GLU A 56 -17.84 4.61 1.18
CA GLU A 56 -17.77 4.85 -0.26
C GLU A 56 -17.39 3.55 -1.01
N PRO A 57 -18.22 3.10 -1.97
CA PRO A 57 -17.87 1.96 -2.81
C PRO A 57 -16.63 2.30 -3.65
N LEU A 58 -15.81 1.28 -3.93
CA LEU A 58 -14.65 1.44 -4.82
C LEU A 58 -15.10 1.98 -6.19
N ASP A 59 -14.38 2.98 -6.70
CA ASP A 59 -14.64 3.54 -8.02
C ASP A 59 -14.18 2.58 -9.12
N GLU A 60 -15.12 1.75 -9.59
CA GLU A 60 -14.90 0.77 -10.64
C GLU A 60 -14.39 1.39 -11.96
N GLU A 61 -14.76 2.63 -12.26
CA GLU A 61 -14.33 3.31 -13.48
C GLU A 61 -12.83 3.65 -13.40
N SER A 62 -12.39 4.19 -12.26
CA SER A 62 -10.97 4.48 -12.02
C SER A 62 -10.10 3.22 -12.05
N ILE A 63 -10.64 2.09 -11.58
CA ILE A 63 -9.95 0.79 -11.60
C ILE A 63 -9.77 0.32 -13.04
N ARG A 64 -10.85 0.33 -13.85
CA ARG A 64 -10.77 -0.07 -15.26
C ARG A 64 -9.78 0.80 -16.04
N GLU A 65 -9.81 2.11 -15.85
CA GLU A 65 -8.86 3.01 -16.52
C GLU A 65 -7.40 2.71 -16.11
N ALA A 66 -7.17 2.39 -14.84
CA ALA A 66 -5.84 2.00 -14.36
C ALA A 66 -5.39 0.65 -14.92
N GLU A 67 -6.30 -0.32 -15.03
CA GLU A 67 -6.03 -1.62 -15.66
C GLU A 67 -5.71 -1.47 -17.14
N ASP A 68 -6.51 -0.72 -17.89
CA ASP A 68 -6.28 -0.47 -19.31
C ASP A 68 -4.90 0.16 -19.52
N ARG A 69 -4.54 1.17 -18.72
CA ARG A 69 -3.19 1.77 -18.75
C ARG A 69 -2.08 0.79 -18.41
N PHE A 70 -2.28 -0.08 -17.43
CA PHE A 70 -1.32 -1.10 -17.02
C PHE A 70 -1.09 -2.12 -18.15
N TRP A 71 -2.15 -2.56 -18.83
CA TRP A 71 -2.07 -3.54 -19.90
C TRP A 71 -1.60 -2.96 -21.24
N ASP A 72 -1.80 -1.66 -21.47
CA ASP A 72 -1.28 -0.96 -22.64
C ASP A 72 0.23 -0.65 -22.55
N GLU A 73 0.83 -0.75 -21.36
CA GLU A 73 2.26 -0.52 -21.16
C GLU A 73 3.11 -1.69 -21.69
N SER A 74 4.30 -1.39 -22.23
CA SER A 74 5.25 -2.41 -22.64
C SER A 74 5.93 -3.01 -21.42
N TRP A 75 5.72 -4.29 -21.19
CA TRP A 75 6.37 -5.04 -20.12
C TRP A 75 7.64 -5.71 -20.62
N ASP A 76 8.71 -5.60 -19.84
CA ASP A 76 9.94 -6.37 -20.10
C ASP A 76 9.65 -7.88 -20.00
N GLU A 77 10.35 -8.68 -20.80
CA GLU A 77 10.28 -10.14 -20.67
C GLU A 77 10.76 -10.54 -19.26
N PRO A 78 10.05 -11.45 -18.57
CA PRO A 78 10.49 -11.92 -17.27
C PRO A 78 11.86 -12.57 -17.39
N GLU A 79 12.82 -12.15 -16.55
CA GLU A 79 14.15 -12.76 -16.52
C GLU A 79 14.03 -14.27 -16.25
N GLU A 80 14.66 -15.12 -17.08
CA GLU A 80 14.63 -16.58 -16.92
C GLU A 80 15.40 -17.08 -15.67
N GLU A 81 15.93 -16.19 -14.85
CA GLU A 81 16.73 -16.49 -13.68
C GLU A 81 15.89 -16.38 -12.39
N GLY A 82 15.18 -17.45 -12.00
CA GLY A 82 14.47 -17.38 -10.72
C GLY A 82 13.79 -18.62 -10.13
N TRP A 83 13.80 -19.78 -10.79
CA TRP A 83 13.25 -21.00 -10.20
C TRP A 83 14.27 -22.15 -10.32
N ARG A 84 15.30 -22.13 -9.48
CA ARG A 84 16.10 -23.29 -9.11
C ARG A 84 16.11 -23.48 -7.61
#